data_AF-A0A6F8SUE5-F1
#
_entry.id   AF-A0A6F8SUE5-F1
#
_cell.length_a   1.000
_cell.length_b   1.000
_cell.length_c   1.000
_cell.angle_alpha   90.00
_cell.angle_beta   90.00
_cell.angle_gamma   90.00
#
_symmetry.space_group_name_H-M   'P 1'
#
loop_
_entity.id
_entity.type
_entity.pdbx_description
1 polymer ?
#
loop_
_entity_poly.entity_id
_entity_poly.type
_entity_poly.pdbx_seq_one_letter_code
_entity_poly.pdbx_strand_id
1 'polypeptide(L)'
;MQYQPTLGQINYAPSEIAQQRVDPDQAMRGDQGASKLLGQLNRAQWADWKNRFAPYVDELARVAQDSSAPGTAAANASNAMGMAYDANQQGLAMQRQGFGINLTPQQQAAEQRRTSVERSASMVSAGNEARISAQDRQNAILAGGMGLSNIPDRVMNQ
;
A
#
# COMPACT_ATOMS: atom_id res chain seq x y z
N MET A 1 39.77 4.86 -27.03
CA MET A 1 39.61 6.28 -26.64
C MET A 1 39.05 6.99 -27.86
N GLN A 2 37.89 7.64 -27.88
CA GLN A 2 37.11 8.33 -26.86
C GLN A 2 35.61 8.04 -27.06
N TYR A 3 34.89 7.81 -25.96
CA TYR A 3 33.42 7.80 -25.94
C TYR A 3 32.93 9.25 -25.87
N GLN A 4 32.16 9.68 -26.86
CA GLN A 4 31.33 10.88 -26.80
C GLN A 4 29.88 10.43 -26.63
N PRO A 5 29.26 10.59 -25.45
CA PRO A 5 27.83 10.37 -25.32
C PRO A 5 27.09 11.59 -25.87
N THR A 6 26.54 11.46 -27.08
CA THR A 6 25.40 12.25 -27.54
C THR A 6 24.21 11.92 -26.65
N LEU A 7 24.02 12.70 -25.59
CA LEU A 7 22.81 12.62 -24.77
C LEU A 7 21.64 13.14 -25.62
N GLY A 8 20.81 12.19 -26.07
CA GLY A 8 19.59 12.44 -26.82
C GLY A 8 18.70 13.44 -26.08
N GLN A 9 18.19 14.40 -26.84
CA GLN A 9 17.17 15.33 -26.39
C GLN A 9 15.91 14.53 -26.06
N ILE A 10 15.65 14.35 -24.76
CA ILE A 10 14.32 14.00 -24.30
C ILE A 10 13.56 15.32 -24.17
N ASN A 11 12.71 15.61 -25.16
CA ASN A 11 11.71 16.67 -25.05
C ASN A 11 10.67 16.20 -24.03
N TYR A 12 10.82 16.63 -22.78
CA TYR A 12 9.76 16.57 -21.80
C TYR A 12 8.76 17.68 -22.16
N ALA A 13 7.50 17.30 -22.43
CA ALA A 13 6.42 18.28 -22.36
C ALA A 13 6.47 18.91 -20.96
N PRO A 14 6.41 20.24 -20.83
CA PRO A 14 6.51 20.89 -19.53
C PRO A 14 5.28 20.49 -18.72
N SER A 15 5.43 19.53 -17.81
CA SER A 15 4.58 19.54 -16.64
C SER A 15 4.87 20.86 -15.93
N GLU A 16 3.84 21.65 -15.67
CA GLU A 16 3.91 22.95 -14.99
C GLU A 16 4.32 22.82 -13.51
N ILE A 17 5.24 21.91 -13.19
CA ILE A 17 5.96 21.92 -11.94
C ILE A 17 6.87 23.13 -12.05
N ALA A 18 6.61 24.14 -11.23
CA ALA A 18 7.40 25.36 -11.17
C ALA A 18 8.89 25.03 -10.98
N GLN A 19 9.62 24.86 -12.08
CA GLN A 19 11.08 24.85 -12.09
C GLN A 19 11.49 26.28 -11.77
N GLN A 20 11.57 26.58 -10.47
CA GLN A 20 12.04 27.86 -10.00
C GLN A 20 13.52 27.96 -10.41
N ARG A 21 13.77 28.65 -11.54
CA ARG A 21 15.14 28.92 -12.01
C ARG A 21 15.82 29.83 -11.00
N VAL A 22 16.78 29.27 -10.27
CA VAL A 22 17.65 30.01 -9.37
C VAL A 22 18.82 30.57 -10.19
N ASP A 23 19.05 31.88 -10.14
CA ASP A 23 20.14 32.55 -10.86
C ASP A 23 21.46 32.41 -10.08
N PRO A 24 22.44 31.61 -10.53
CA PRO A 24 23.70 31.40 -9.81
C PRO A 24 24.56 32.67 -9.72
N ASP A 25 24.41 33.62 -10.66
CA ASP A 25 25.18 34.86 -10.68
C ASP A 25 24.79 35.79 -9.52
N GLN A 26 23.64 35.53 -8.90
CA GLN A 26 23.18 36.24 -7.71
C GLN A 26 24.12 36.03 -6.50
N ALA A 27 24.90 34.95 -6.46
CA ALA A 27 25.93 34.72 -5.44
C ALA A 27 26.98 35.84 -5.40
N MET A 28 27.30 36.42 -6.55
CA MET A 28 28.39 37.37 -6.71
C MET A 28 27.92 38.84 -6.64
N ARG A 29 26.62 39.09 -6.44
CA ARG A 29 26.04 40.44 -6.41
C ARG A 29 25.97 40.99 -4.98
N GLY A 30 26.88 41.93 -4.68
CA GLY A 30 26.94 42.67 -3.40
C GLY A 30 27.31 41.80 -2.19
N ASP A 31 27.43 42.41 -1.00
CA ASP A 31 27.96 41.75 0.21
C ASP A 31 27.11 40.60 0.76
N GLN A 32 25.88 40.41 0.25
CA GLN A 32 24.91 39.41 0.72
C GLN A 32 24.37 38.52 -0.42
N GLY A 33 25.02 38.52 -1.59
CA GLY A 33 24.58 37.77 -2.77
C GLY A 33 24.44 36.26 -2.50
N ALA A 34 25.45 35.66 -1.88
CA ALA A 34 25.44 34.25 -1.49
C ALA A 34 24.32 33.92 -0.50
N SER A 35 24.10 34.75 0.52
CA SER A 35 23.02 34.57 1.52
C SER A 35 21.63 34.61 0.87
N LYS A 36 21.41 35.53 -0.08
CA LYS A 36 20.14 35.64 -0.83
C LYS A 36 19.92 34.43 -1.73
N LEU A 37 20.96 33.99 -2.44
CA LEU A 37 20.92 32.82 -3.30
C LEU A 37 20.57 31.56 -2.51
N LEU A 38 21.25 31.33 -1.38
CA LEU A 38 20.98 30.19 -0.49
C LEU A 38 19.54 30.24 0.05
N GLY A 39 19.03 31.41 0.39
CA GLY A 39 17.64 31.57 0.82
C GLY A 39 16.63 31.20 -0.28
N GLN A 40 16.89 31.55 -1.54
CA GLN A 40 16.04 31.16 -2.66
C GLN A 40 16.10 29.65 -2.92
N LEU A 41 17.30 29.07 -2.91
CA LEU A 41 17.50 27.64 -3.11
C LEU A 41 16.76 26.81 -2.05
N ASN A 42 16.88 27.16 -0.76
CA ASN A 42 16.18 26.45 0.31
C ASN A 42 14.64 26.53 0.17
N ARG A 43 14.10 27.69 -0.25
CA ARG A 43 12.65 27.82 -0.50
C ARG A 43 12.19 26.99 -1.71
N ALA A 44 13.00 26.94 -2.77
CA ALA A 44 12.71 26.12 -3.95
C ALA A 44 12.71 24.63 -3.58
N GLN A 45 13.71 24.17 -2.82
CA GLN A 45 13.77 22.79 -2.31
C GLN A 45 12.58 22.46 -1.41
N TRP A 46 12.17 23.38 -0.53
CA TRP A 46 10.98 23.19 0.30
C TRP A 46 9.69 23.12 -0.52
N ALA A 47 9.56 23.95 -1.56
CA ALA A 47 8.40 23.91 -2.45
C ALA A 47 8.33 22.59 -3.23
N ASP A 48 9.46 22.12 -3.76
CA ASP A 48 9.55 20.81 -4.42
C ASP A 48 9.17 19.69 -3.45
N TRP A 49 9.71 19.72 -2.23
CA TRP A 49 9.39 18.74 -1.21
C TRP A 49 7.89 18.68 -0.90
N LYS A 50 7.25 19.84 -0.72
CA LYS A 50 5.82 19.91 -0.47
C LYS A 50 5.00 19.35 -1.63
N ASN A 51 5.41 19.60 -2.87
CA ASN A 51 4.67 19.11 -4.03
C ASN A 51 4.84 17.60 -4.22
N ARG A 52 6.05 17.09 -3.98
CA ARG A 52 6.40 15.69 -4.26
C ARG A 52 6.15 14.74 -3.12
N PHE A 53 6.34 15.15 -1.87
CA PHE A 53 6.37 14.23 -0.73
C PHE A 53 5.24 14.48 0.28
N ALA A 54 4.80 15.73 0.49
CA ALA A 54 3.75 16.01 1.46
C ALA A 54 2.44 15.21 1.21
N PRO A 55 1.94 15.06 -0.04
CA PRO A 55 0.72 14.27 -0.29
C PRO A 55 0.85 12.80 0.13
N TYR A 56 2.04 12.22 -0.03
CA TYR A 56 2.29 10.84 0.39
C TYR A 56 2.40 10.71 1.91
N VAL A 57 3.01 11.70 2.57
CA VAL A 57 3.06 11.77 4.04
C VAL A 57 1.65 11.89 4.61
N ASP A 58 0.81 12.73 4.01
CA ASP A 58 -0.59 12.92 4.42
C ASP A 58 -1.41 11.63 4.24
N GLU A 59 -1.23 10.93 3.12
CA GLU A 59 -1.91 9.65 2.88
C GLU A 59 -1.43 8.56 3.83
N LEU A 60 -0.13 8.46 4.10
CA LEU A 60 0.43 7.53 5.08
C LEU A 60 -0.12 7.83 6.48
N ALA A 61 -0.20 9.11 6.87
CA ALA A 61 -0.80 9.52 8.12
C ALA A 61 -2.28 9.14 8.21
N ARG A 62 -3.03 9.34 7.12
CA ARG A 62 -4.45 8.95 7.03
C ARG A 62 -4.64 7.45 7.23
N VAL A 63 -3.84 6.62 6.54
CA VAL A 63 -3.91 5.15 6.67
C VAL A 63 -3.48 4.69 8.05
N ALA A 64 -2.43 5.29 8.62
CA ALA A 64 -1.95 4.97 9.96
C ALA A 64 -2.96 5.30 11.06
N GLN A 65 -3.77 6.35 10.86
CA GLN A 65 -4.75 6.83 11.83
C GLN A 65 -6.17 6.27 11.62
N ASP A 66 -6.40 5.46 10.59
CA ASP A 66 -7.70 4.87 10.32
C ASP A 66 -8.05 3.79 11.37
N SER A 67 -8.83 4.19 12.38
CA SER A 67 -9.28 3.29 13.45
C SER A 67 -10.18 2.15 12.96
N SER A 68 -10.77 2.28 11.77
CA SER A 68 -11.66 1.26 11.19
C SER A 68 -10.90 0.18 10.42
N ALA A 69 -9.67 0.45 9.97
CA ALA A 69 -8.92 -0.44 9.09
C ALA A 69 -8.69 -1.86 9.67
N PRO A 70 -8.31 -2.03 10.95
CA PRO A 70 -8.17 -3.38 11.53
C PRO A 70 -9.49 -4.16 11.60
N GLY A 71 -10.59 -3.46 11.91
CA GLY A 71 -11.93 -4.07 11.96
C GLY A 71 -12.42 -4.49 10.56
N THR A 72 -12.21 -3.63 9.56
CA THR A 72 -12.53 -3.93 8.16
C THR A 72 -11.69 -5.09 7.64
N ALA A 73 -10.39 -5.14 7.95
CA ALA A 73 -9.52 -6.25 7.58
C ALA A 73 -9.99 -7.58 8.20
N ALA A 74 -10.36 -7.56 9.48
CA ALA A 74 -10.90 -8.71 10.18
C ALA A 74 -12.19 -9.23 9.52
N ALA A 75 -13.15 -8.33 9.29
CA ALA A 75 -14.42 -8.67 8.67
C ALA A 75 -14.24 -9.25 7.27
N ASN A 76 -13.39 -8.64 6.45
CA ASN A 76 -13.09 -9.13 5.11
C ASN A 76 -12.48 -10.53 5.13
N ALA A 77 -11.52 -10.79 6.03
CA ALA A 77 -10.88 -12.09 6.16
C ALA A 77 -11.86 -13.17 6.67
N SER A 78 -12.67 -12.87 7.69
CA SER A 78 -13.70 -13.77 8.18
C SER A 78 -14.74 -14.09 7.10
N ASN A 79 -15.19 -13.10 6.32
CA ASN A 79 -16.13 -13.28 5.23
C ASN A 79 -15.52 -14.13 4.09
N ALA A 80 -14.27 -13.87 3.72
CA ALA A 80 -13.56 -14.66 2.72
C ALA A 80 -13.43 -16.14 3.13
N MET A 81 -13.10 -16.41 4.39
CA MET A 81 -13.11 -17.78 4.92
C MET A 81 -14.51 -18.39 4.88
N GLY A 82 -15.55 -17.65 5.25
CA GLY A 82 -16.93 -18.11 5.14
C GLY A 82 -17.29 -18.56 3.72
N MET A 83 -16.98 -17.73 2.72
CA MET A 83 -17.20 -18.05 1.30
C MET A 83 -16.39 -19.28 0.86
N ALA A 84 -15.15 -19.41 1.33
CA ALA A 84 -14.32 -20.58 1.02
C ALA A 84 -14.93 -21.88 1.57
N TYR A 85 -15.49 -21.87 2.79
CA TYR A 85 -16.19 -23.03 3.35
C TYR A 85 -17.46 -23.37 2.55
N ASP A 86 -18.22 -22.38 2.13
CA ASP A 86 -19.44 -22.59 1.33
C ASP A 86 -19.11 -23.22 -0.02
N ALA A 87 -18.07 -22.72 -0.71
CA ALA A 87 -17.59 -23.29 -1.95
C ALA A 87 -17.07 -24.73 -1.78
N ASN A 88 -16.31 -25.01 -0.71
CA ASN A 88 -15.81 -26.36 -0.42
C ASN A 88 -16.95 -27.35 -0.14
N GLN A 89 -17.96 -26.94 0.64
CA GLN A 89 -19.12 -27.78 0.95
C GLN A 89 -19.93 -28.12 -0.32
N GLN A 90 -20.12 -27.14 -1.20
CA GLN A 90 -20.79 -27.37 -2.48
C GLN A 90 -19.98 -28.33 -3.37
N GLY A 91 -18.67 -28.12 -3.49
CA GLY A 91 -17.79 -29.00 -4.26
C GLY A 91 -17.80 -30.44 -3.74
N LEU A 92 -17.74 -30.62 -2.42
CA LEU A 92 -17.80 -31.94 -1.79
C LEU A 92 -19.17 -32.61 -2.01
N ALA A 93 -20.27 -31.85 -1.95
CA ALA A 93 -21.61 -32.39 -2.24
C ALA A 93 -21.72 -32.88 -3.70
N MET A 94 -21.24 -32.10 -4.67
CA MET A 94 -21.22 -32.50 -6.07
C MET A 94 -20.32 -33.73 -6.30
N GLN A 95 -19.17 -33.78 -5.65
CA GLN A 95 -18.25 -34.91 -5.72
C GLN A 95 -18.90 -36.20 -5.16
N ARG A 96 -19.56 -36.11 -4.00
CA ARG A 96 -20.29 -37.25 -3.41
C ARG A 96 -21.40 -37.74 -4.33
N GLN A 97 -22.16 -36.83 -4.91
CA GLN A 97 -23.20 -37.18 -5.88
C GLN A 97 -22.60 -37.88 -7.11
N GLY A 98 -21.46 -37.41 -7.63
CA GLY A 98 -20.76 -38.03 -8.76
C GLY A 98 -20.27 -39.45 -8.46
N PHE A 99 -19.92 -39.76 -7.21
CA PHE A 99 -19.52 -41.10 -6.77
C PHE A 99 -20.68 -41.97 -6.23
N GLY A 100 -21.91 -41.45 -6.22
CA GLY A 100 -23.06 -42.16 -5.64
C GLY A 100 -22.96 -42.37 -4.12
N ILE A 101 -22.14 -41.58 -3.42
CA ILE A 101 -21.94 -41.68 -1.98
C ILE A 101 -23.14 -41.03 -1.28
N ASN A 102 -23.89 -41.84 -0.51
CA ASN A 102 -24.97 -41.38 0.34
C ASN A 102 -24.60 -41.58 1.80
N LEU A 103 -24.50 -40.47 2.54
CA LEU A 103 -24.28 -40.51 3.99
C LEU A 103 -25.59 -40.78 4.71
N THR A 104 -25.54 -41.55 5.80
CA THR A 104 -26.70 -41.67 6.70
C THR A 104 -27.01 -40.31 7.34
N PRO A 105 -28.26 -40.05 7.78
CA PRO A 105 -28.60 -38.79 8.43
C PRO A 105 -27.72 -38.46 9.64
N GLN A 106 -27.29 -39.48 10.40
CA GLN A 106 -26.40 -39.30 11.55
C GLN A 106 -24.99 -38.90 11.12
N GLN A 107 -24.47 -39.47 10.03
CA GLN A 107 -23.16 -39.09 9.46
C GLN A 107 -23.19 -37.65 8.93
N GLN A 108 -24.24 -37.26 8.22
CA GLN A 108 -24.41 -35.88 7.74
C GLN A 108 -24.44 -34.88 8.89
N ALA A 109 -25.20 -35.18 9.96
CA ALA A 109 -25.27 -34.31 11.14
C ALA A 109 -23.92 -34.23 11.88
N ALA A 110 -23.15 -35.31 11.93
CA ALA A 110 -21.82 -35.32 12.52
C ALA A 110 -20.83 -34.48 11.69
N GLU A 111 -20.81 -34.66 10.36
CA GLU A 111 -19.98 -33.87 9.44
C GLU A 111 -20.33 -32.39 9.52
N GLN A 112 -21.62 -32.03 9.44
CA GLN A 112 -22.05 -30.63 9.51
C GLN A 112 -21.63 -29.96 10.83
N ARG A 113 -21.77 -30.65 11.97
CA ARG A 113 -21.30 -30.10 13.26
C ARG A 113 -19.80 -29.87 13.26
N ARG A 114 -19.02 -30.84 12.78
CA ARG A 114 -17.56 -30.72 12.70
C ARG A 114 -17.17 -29.54 11.79
N THR A 115 -17.73 -29.47 10.58
CA THR A 115 -17.45 -28.39 9.63
C THR A 115 -17.89 -27.03 10.17
N SER A 116 -19.02 -26.94 10.88
CA SER A 116 -19.49 -25.68 11.47
C SER A 116 -18.53 -25.15 12.56
N VAL A 117 -17.99 -26.05 13.39
CA VAL A 117 -16.99 -25.69 14.41
C VAL A 117 -15.69 -25.26 13.75
N GLU A 118 -15.19 -26.04 12.79
CA GLU A 118 -13.97 -25.72 12.03
C GLU A 118 -14.11 -24.38 11.28
N ARG A 119 -15.27 -24.14 10.65
CA ARG A 119 -15.60 -22.88 9.96
C ARG A 119 -15.52 -21.71 10.93
N SER A 120 -16.18 -21.82 12.08
CA SER A 120 -16.24 -20.72 13.05
C SER A 120 -14.84 -20.41 13.60
N ALA A 121 -14.06 -21.44 13.94
CA ALA A 121 -12.69 -21.28 14.41
C ALA A 121 -11.79 -20.62 13.35
N SER A 122 -11.87 -21.08 12.10
CA SER A 122 -11.04 -20.56 11.00
C SER A 122 -11.42 -19.12 10.63
N MET A 123 -12.71 -18.78 10.63
CA MET A 123 -13.18 -17.40 10.41
C MET A 123 -12.67 -16.45 11.49
N VAL A 124 -12.68 -16.88 12.75
CA VAL A 124 -12.14 -16.08 13.88
C VAL A 124 -10.63 -15.96 13.79
N SER A 125 -9.91 -17.06 13.50
CA SER A 125 -8.45 -17.03 13.34
C SER A 125 -8.03 -16.07 12.23
N ALA A 126 -8.61 -16.23 11.04
CA ALA A 126 -8.33 -15.36 9.90
C ALA A 126 -8.66 -13.90 10.18
N GLY A 127 -9.78 -13.63 10.86
CA GLY A 127 -10.16 -12.29 11.28
C GLY A 127 -9.14 -11.67 12.25
N ASN A 128 -8.68 -12.45 13.22
CA ASN A 128 -7.68 -12.00 14.20
C ASN A 128 -6.31 -11.74 13.55
N GLU A 129 -5.84 -12.63 12.69
CA GLU A 129 -4.59 -12.48 11.95
C GLU A 129 -4.62 -11.24 11.05
N ALA A 130 -5.73 -11.03 10.33
CA ALA A 130 -5.89 -9.85 9.49
C ALA A 130 -5.94 -8.55 10.30
N ARG A 131 -6.59 -8.57 11.47
CA ARG A 131 -6.60 -7.43 12.41
C ARG A 131 -5.20 -7.08 12.88
N ILE A 132 -4.43 -8.09 13.31
CA ILE A 132 -3.05 -7.92 13.79
C ILE A 132 -2.18 -7.37 12.65
N SER A 133 -2.26 -7.98 11.46
CA SER A 133 -1.52 -7.51 10.28
C SER A 133 -1.83 -6.06 9.91
N ALA A 134 -3.09 -5.64 10.01
CA ALA A 134 -3.49 -4.25 9.79
C ALA A 134 -2.90 -3.31 10.86
N GLN A 135 -2.93 -3.69 12.14
CA GLN A 135 -2.32 -2.92 13.22
C GLN A 135 -0.80 -2.83 13.07
N ASP A 136 -0.14 -3.93 12.70
CA ASP A 136 1.30 -3.96 12.44
C ASP A 136 1.68 -3.04 11.29
N ARG A 137 0.87 -3.01 10.23
CA ARG A 137 1.05 -2.07 9.11
C ARG A 137 0.93 -0.61 9.59
N GLN A 138 -0.08 -0.29 10.39
CA GLN A 138 -0.26 1.06 10.94
C GLN A 138 0.93 1.47 11.81
N ASN A 139 1.39 0.58 12.68
CA ASN A 139 2.58 0.79 13.51
C ASN A 139 3.85 0.95 12.65
N ALA A 140 4.00 0.14 11.59
CA ALA A 140 5.13 0.24 10.68
C ALA A 140 5.14 1.56 9.90
N ILE A 141 3.98 2.11 9.54
CA ILE A 141 3.88 3.44 8.94
C ILE A 141 4.32 4.50 9.95
N LEU A 142 3.78 4.47 11.17
CA LEU A 142 4.10 5.44 12.23
C LEU A 142 5.57 5.42 12.65
N ALA A 143 6.18 4.23 12.68
CA ALA A 143 7.59 4.04 13.00
C ALA A 143 8.54 4.46 11.85
N GLY A 144 8.00 4.89 10.70
CA GLY A 144 8.80 5.23 9.50
C GLY A 144 9.39 4.00 8.80
N GLY A 145 8.95 2.79 9.15
CA GLY A 145 9.41 1.52 8.58
C GLY A 145 8.94 1.28 7.14
N MET A 146 7.84 1.90 6.72
CA MET A 146 7.37 1.92 5.33
C MET A 146 8.12 2.97 4.50
N GLY A 147 9.45 2.83 4.45
CA GLY A 147 10.37 3.38 3.46
C GLY A 147 9.97 4.67 2.74
N LEU A 148 10.22 5.83 3.36
CA LEU A 148 10.49 7.06 2.59
C LEU A 148 11.78 6.94 1.73
N SER A 149 12.58 5.88 1.94
CA SER A 149 13.79 5.56 1.16
C SER A 149 13.53 4.90 -0.20
N ASN A 150 12.31 4.39 -0.45
CA ASN A 150 11.95 3.66 -1.68
C ASN A 150 10.74 4.31 -2.36
N ILE A 151 10.68 5.65 -2.43
CA ILE A 151 9.80 6.32 -3.39
C ILE A 151 10.60 6.40 -4.70
N PRO A 152 10.45 5.44 -5.65
CA PRO A 152 11.12 5.54 -6.93
C PRO A 152 10.57 6.75 -7.67
N ASP A 153 11.46 7.60 -8.20
CA ASP A 153 11.16 8.66 -9.18
C ASP A 153 10.56 8.13 -10.51
N ARG A 154 10.12 6.87 -10.57
CA ARG A 154 9.79 6.11 -11.78
C ARG A 154 8.39 5.47 -11.80
N VAL A 155 7.37 6.10 -11.21
CA VAL A 155 5.96 5.77 -11.50
C VAL A 155 5.33 6.89 -12.32
N MET A 156 5.94 7.18 -13.48
CA MET A 156 5.42 8.08 -14.51
C MET A 156 5.87 7.51 -15.85
N ASN A 157 5.11 6.54 -16.38
CA ASN A 157 5.04 6.18 -17.80
C ASN A 157 4.02 5.05 -17.97
N GLN A 158 2.73 5.38 -17.87
CA GLN A 158 1.66 4.75 -18.64
C GLN A 158 0.62 5.82 -18.96
#